data_AF-A0A941KJD1-F1
#
_entry.id   AF-A0A941KJD1-F1
#
_cell.length_a   1.000
_cell.length_b   1.000
_cell.length_c   1.000
_cell.angle_alpha   90.00
_cell.angle_beta   90.00
_cell.angle_gamma   90.00
#
_symmetry.space_group_name_H-M   'P 1'
#
loop_
_entity.id
_entity.type
_entity.pdbx_description
1 polymer ?
#
loop_
_entity_poly.entity_id
_entity_poly.type
_entity_poly.pdbx_seq_one_letter_code
_entity_poly.pdbx_strand_id
1 'polypeptide(L)'
;MQRAWLAAGVVTAALMTSGCVIVVADDDAAKMHFDGHRQDGFIVLDRNGDYSRIGGDTNLRGFVGGDVSLISGDVEMDEITIQGDLSIAAGDVDFTGRVEGEASIAGGDVTWDGEAGDELSIAAGELMVRGRVEGEGSFAAASMHIESEIDGRLVAQADDMYVAGRVNNRIKLIAADEIRRSRRDEPDHGRIELNGYVADGGEVCTRTLIVGPDAQINGVLEVWAEEAPQVNSAARVADLRFNPRDGRDCDRYID
;
A
#
# COMPACT_ATOMS: atom_id res chain seq x y z
N MET A 1 37.36 -44.87 -2.17
CA MET A 1 36.53 -44.49 -1.00
C MET A 1 36.77 -43.00 -0.78
N GLN A 2 36.07 -42.16 -1.54
CA GLN A 2 34.78 -41.50 -1.26
C GLN A 2 35.04 -40.04 -0.85
N ARG A 3 34.73 -39.14 -1.80
CA ARG A 3 34.82 -37.69 -1.72
C ARG A 3 33.69 -37.19 -0.81
N ALA A 4 34.02 -36.35 0.18
CA ALA A 4 33.04 -35.65 0.98
C ALA A 4 32.44 -34.51 0.15
N TRP A 5 31.15 -34.61 -0.16
CA TRP A 5 30.32 -33.51 -0.61
C TRP A 5 29.63 -32.94 0.62
N LEU A 6 29.98 -31.71 1.00
CA LEU A 6 29.16 -30.91 1.90
C LEU A 6 28.27 -30.04 1.03
N ALA A 7 26.98 -30.41 1.01
CA ALA A 7 25.92 -29.63 0.41
C ALA A 7 25.79 -28.30 1.18
N ALA A 8 26.10 -27.20 0.52
CA ALA A 8 25.69 -25.88 0.97
C ALA A 8 24.17 -25.80 0.82
N GLY A 9 23.47 -25.72 1.96
CA GLY A 9 22.04 -25.41 1.97
C GLY A 9 21.84 -24.04 1.35
N VAL A 10 21.13 -24.00 0.24
CA VAL A 10 20.62 -22.77 -0.36
C VAL A 10 19.54 -22.26 0.59
N VAL A 11 19.89 -21.26 1.40
CA VAL A 11 18.91 -20.44 2.11
C VAL A 11 18.16 -19.70 1.01
N THR A 12 16.94 -20.14 0.72
CA THR A 12 15.98 -19.41 -0.10
C THR A 12 15.50 -18.25 0.76
N ALA A 13 16.26 -17.15 0.75
CA ALA A 13 15.73 -15.87 1.16
C ALA A 13 14.66 -15.51 0.14
N ALA A 14 13.39 -15.60 0.53
CA ALA A 14 12.32 -14.93 -0.18
C ALA A 14 12.69 -13.45 -0.18
N LEU A 15 13.15 -12.98 -1.34
CA LEU A 15 13.31 -11.58 -1.63
C LEU A 15 11.92 -10.97 -1.44
N MET A 16 11.71 -10.30 -0.30
CA MET A 16 10.90 -9.09 -0.26
C MET A 16 11.46 -8.23 -1.38
N THR A 17 10.79 -8.26 -2.53
CA THR A 17 11.16 -7.41 -3.65
C THR A 17 10.88 -6.00 -3.17
N SER A 18 11.91 -5.35 -2.61
CA SER A 18 12.07 -3.93 -2.81
C SER A 18 11.75 -3.72 -4.28
N GLY A 19 10.63 -3.05 -4.55
CA GLY A 19 10.22 -2.69 -5.90
C GLY A 19 11.38 -1.94 -6.52
N CYS A 20 12.23 -2.66 -7.24
CA CYS A 20 13.13 -2.07 -8.19
C CYS A 20 12.19 -1.51 -9.23
N VAL A 21 11.90 -0.21 -9.13
CA VAL A 21 11.37 0.55 -10.26
C VAL A 21 12.46 0.46 -11.33
N ILE A 22 12.34 -0.53 -12.21
CA ILE A 22 13.15 -0.62 -13.41
C ILE A 22 12.53 0.39 -14.35
N VAL A 23 13.11 1.57 -14.41
CA VAL A 23 12.84 2.52 -15.49
C VAL A 23 13.41 1.90 -16.77
N VAL A 24 12.57 1.21 -17.53
CA VAL A 24 12.90 0.83 -18.91
C VAL A 24 12.74 2.08 -19.75
N ALA A 25 13.85 2.81 -19.95
CA ALA A 25 13.92 3.79 -21.01
C ALA A 25 14.02 3.03 -22.33
N ASP A 26 12.89 2.90 -23.05
CA ASP A 26 12.95 2.42 -24.43
C ASP A 26 13.57 3.51 -25.31
N ASP A 27 14.49 3.12 -26.19
CA ASP A 27 15.35 4.02 -26.99
C ASP A 27 14.62 4.70 -28.16
N ASP A 28 13.29 4.75 -28.11
CA ASP A 28 12.50 5.57 -29.02
C ASP A 28 12.39 6.97 -28.41
N ALA A 29 13.39 7.79 -28.75
CA ALA A 29 13.36 9.24 -28.60
C ALA A 29 12.22 9.86 -29.45
N ALA A 30 10.98 9.58 -29.05
CA ALA A 30 9.80 10.30 -29.48
C ALA A 30 9.96 11.73 -28.95
N LYS A 31 10.30 12.63 -29.88
CA LYS A 31 10.33 14.07 -29.64
C LYS A 31 9.07 14.46 -28.88
N MET A 32 9.22 14.92 -27.64
CA MET A 32 8.11 15.42 -26.82
C MET A 32 7.46 16.61 -27.53
N HIS A 33 6.36 16.36 -28.24
CA HIS A 33 5.47 17.41 -28.70
C HIS A 33 4.64 17.86 -27.49
N PHE A 34 5.01 19.02 -26.94
CA PHE A 34 4.29 19.64 -25.83
C PHE A 34 3.09 20.38 -26.40
N ASP A 35 1.90 19.77 -26.30
CA ASP A 35 0.61 20.42 -26.61
C ASP A 35 -0.21 20.64 -25.33
N GLY A 36 0.47 20.95 -24.23
CA GLY A 36 -0.15 21.24 -22.95
C GLY A 36 -0.42 22.74 -22.79
N HIS A 37 -1.69 23.12 -22.59
CA HIS A 37 -2.05 24.46 -22.11
C HIS A 37 -1.82 24.52 -20.60
N ARG A 38 -1.01 25.49 -20.14
CA ARG A 38 -0.87 25.78 -18.71
C ARG A 38 -2.03 26.67 -18.28
N GLN A 39 -2.97 26.10 -17.54
CA GLN A 39 -3.94 26.86 -16.74
C GLN A 39 -3.63 26.62 -15.27
N ASP A 40 -3.45 27.70 -14.52
CA ASP A 40 -3.31 27.69 -13.05
C ASP A 40 -2.20 26.81 -12.46
N GLY A 41 -1.13 26.55 -13.23
CA GLY A 41 0.03 25.75 -12.79
C GLY A 41 -0.02 24.28 -13.21
N PHE A 42 -1.18 23.80 -13.66
CA PHE A 42 -1.36 22.45 -14.16
C PHE A 42 -0.97 22.32 -15.63
N ILE A 43 -0.42 21.16 -15.97
CA ILE A 43 -0.30 20.66 -17.33
C ILE A 43 -1.58 19.87 -17.61
N VAL A 44 -2.44 20.41 -18.47
CA VAL A 44 -3.65 19.70 -18.92
C VAL A 44 -3.27 18.77 -20.06
N LEU A 45 -3.54 17.48 -19.88
CA LEU A 45 -3.29 16.42 -20.86
C LEU A 45 -4.59 16.03 -21.56
N ASP A 46 -4.50 15.81 -22.86
CA ASP A 46 -5.54 15.17 -23.67
C ASP A 46 -4.82 14.37 -24.76
N ARG A 47 -4.48 13.12 -24.45
CA ARG A 47 -3.69 12.28 -25.35
C ARG A 47 -4.06 10.82 -25.25
N ASN A 48 -3.96 10.10 -26.37
CA ASN A 48 -4.32 8.68 -26.47
C ASN A 48 -3.18 7.69 -26.14
N GLY A 49 -2.00 8.17 -25.76
CA GLY A 49 -0.85 7.30 -25.49
C GLY A 49 -0.03 7.81 -24.32
N ASP A 50 1.11 7.18 -24.07
CA ASP A 50 1.80 7.27 -22.78
C ASP A 50 2.38 8.65 -22.46
N TYR A 51 2.39 8.99 -21.18
CA TYR A 51 3.00 10.19 -20.64
C TYR A 51 4.13 9.84 -19.66
N SER A 52 5.36 10.20 -20.01
CA SER A 52 6.50 10.07 -19.11
C SER A 52 7.16 11.42 -18.85
N ARG A 53 7.56 11.67 -17.60
CA ARG A 53 8.25 12.91 -17.21
C ARG A 53 9.20 12.69 -16.03
N ILE A 54 10.37 13.29 -16.16
CA ILE A 54 11.28 13.57 -15.04
C ILE A 54 11.27 15.08 -14.80
N GLY A 55 11.02 15.53 -13.58
CA GLY A 55 10.84 16.96 -13.26
C GLY A 55 11.16 17.32 -11.81
N GLY A 56 11.07 18.62 -11.51
CA GLY A 56 10.87 19.09 -10.13
C GLY A 56 9.41 18.83 -9.77
N ASP A 57 8.59 19.87 -9.74
CA ASP A 57 7.18 19.70 -9.40
C ASP A 57 6.36 19.43 -10.67
N THR A 58 5.41 18.49 -10.57
CA THR A 58 4.56 18.06 -11.69
C THR A 58 3.10 18.07 -11.28
N ASN A 59 2.34 19.01 -11.86
CA ASN A 59 0.90 19.13 -11.62
C ASN A 59 0.17 18.73 -12.91
N LEU A 60 -0.64 17.67 -12.89
CA LEU A 60 -1.33 17.13 -14.06
C LEU A 60 -2.85 17.09 -13.87
N ARG A 61 -3.60 17.31 -14.96
CA ARG A 61 -5.04 17.01 -15.06
C ARG A 61 -5.38 16.46 -16.44
N GLY A 62 -6.58 15.93 -16.60
CA GLY A 62 -7.15 15.59 -17.89
C GLY A 62 -7.08 14.11 -18.21
N PHE A 63 -6.71 13.74 -19.44
CA PHE A 63 -6.83 12.38 -19.96
C PHE A 63 -5.52 11.87 -20.57
N VAL A 64 -5.16 10.64 -20.18
CA VAL A 64 -4.07 9.85 -20.78
C VAL A 64 -4.61 8.47 -21.17
N GLY A 65 -4.58 8.16 -22.47
CA GLY A 65 -5.10 6.91 -23.02
C GLY A 65 -4.15 5.72 -22.92
N GLY A 66 -2.91 5.94 -22.48
CA GLY A 66 -1.91 4.90 -22.20
C GLY A 66 -1.35 5.06 -20.79
N ASP A 67 -0.09 4.72 -20.61
CA ASP A 67 0.54 4.65 -19.29
C ASP A 67 1.08 6.01 -18.83
N VAL A 68 1.18 6.21 -17.53
CA VAL A 68 1.81 7.39 -16.91
C VAL A 68 2.99 6.97 -16.04
N SER A 69 4.17 7.53 -16.31
CA SER A 69 5.39 7.27 -15.53
C SER A 69 6.07 8.58 -15.12
N LEU A 70 6.09 8.88 -13.82
CA LEU A 70 6.63 10.12 -13.27
C LEU A 70 7.77 9.88 -12.28
N ILE A 71 8.81 10.70 -12.41
CA ILE A 71 9.81 10.93 -11.37
C ILE A 71 9.84 12.42 -11.10
N SER A 72 9.50 12.86 -9.89
CA SER A 72 9.35 14.28 -9.57
C SER A 72 9.77 14.58 -8.13
N GLY A 73 9.97 15.86 -7.81
CA GLY A 73 10.03 16.35 -6.45
C GLY A 73 8.66 16.15 -5.80
N ASP A 74 7.65 16.84 -6.32
CA ASP A 74 6.26 16.72 -5.87
C ASP A 74 5.34 16.41 -7.06
N VAL A 75 4.29 15.63 -6.82
CA VAL A 75 3.26 15.30 -7.82
C VAL A 75 1.88 15.65 -7.29
N GLU A 76 1.16 16.46 -8.06
CA GLU A 76 -0.26 16.73 -7.86
C GLU A 76 -1.02 16.27 -9.12
N MET A 77 -1.83 15.23 -8.99
CA MET A 77 -2.76 14.81 -10.05
C MET A 77 -4.17 15.11 -9.60
N ASP A 78 -4.87 15.94 -10.36
CA ASP A 78 -6.22 16.38 -10.00
C ASP A 78 -7.21 16.08 -11.12
N GLU A 79 -8.28 15.36 -10.77
CA GLU A 79 -9.33 14.87 -11.67
C GLU A 79 -8.75 14.24 -12.97
N ILE A 80 -7.69 13.44 -12.86
CA ILE A 80 -7.06 12.80 -14.01
C ILE A 80 -7.71 11.44 -14.33
N THR A 81 -7.79 11.08 -15.61
CA THR A 81 -8.16 9.74 -16.06
C THR A 81 -6.99 9.13 -16.85
N ILE A 82 -6.56 7.96 -16.41
CA ILE A 82 -5.47 7.17 -17.00
C ILE A 82 -6.05 5.82 -17.42
N GLN A 83 -6.00 5.50 -18.71
CA GLN A 83 -6.54 4.24 -19.23
C GLN A 83 -5.57 3.06 -19.11
N GLY A 84 -4.27 3.34 -19.00
CA GLY A 84 -3.23 2.35 -18.74
C GLY A 84 -2.82 2.33 -17.28
N ASP A 85 -1.54 2.06 -17.06
CA ASP A 85 -0.94 1.93 -15.73
C ASP A 85 -0.36 3.26 -15.24
N LEU A 86 -0.27 3.42 -13.92
CA LEU A 86 0.34 4.56 -13.26
C LEU A 86 1.57 4.14 -12.46
N SER A 87 2.69 4.82 -12.70
CA SER A 87 3.92 4.68 -11.91
C SER A 87 4.43 6.05 -11.47
N ILE A 88 4.58 6.27 -10.16
CA ILE A 88 5.08 7.52 -9.59
C ILE A 88 6.18 7.24 -8.58
N ALA A 89 7.29 7.98 -8.69
CA ALA A 89 8.26 8.14 -7.61
C ALA A 89 8.44 9.65 -7.31
N ALA A 90 8.07 10.08 -6.12
CA ALA A 90 8.18 11.48 -5.70
C ALA A 90 8.52 11.63 -4.21
N GLY A 91 8.74 12.86 -3.76
CA GLY A 91 8.73 13.24 -2.35
C GLY A 91 7.29 13.22 -1.82
N ASP A 92 6.43 14.05 -2.40
CA ASP A 92 5.01 14.11 -2.03
C ASP A 92 4.12 13.76 -3.23
N VAL A 93 3.04 13.00 -2.98
CA VAL A 93 2.05 12.62 -4.00
C VAL A 93 0.64 12.89 -3.50
N ASP A 94 -0.09 13.76 -4.19
CA ASP A 94 -1.53 13.92 -4.06
C ASP A 94 -2.19 13.46 -5.36
N PHE A 95 -3.01 12.41 -5.28
CA PHE A 95 -3.71 11.85 -6.42
C PHE A 95 -5.22 11.89 -6.21
N THR A 96 -5.91 12.57 -7.13
CA THR A 96 -7.35 12.50 -7.32
C THR A 96 -7.66 12.11 -8.77
N GLY A 97 -8.42 11.03 -8.97
CA GLY A 97 -8.77 10.59 -10.31
C GLY A 97 -9.03 9.09 -10.45
N ARG A 98 -8.81 8.59 -11.66
CA ARG A 98 -9.00 7.18 -12.01
C ARG A 98 -7.82 6.64 -12.81
N VAL A 99 -7.38 5.45 -12.44
CA VAL A 99 -6.47 4.59 -13.19
C VAL A 99 -7.24 3.32 -13.53
N GLU A 100 -7.43 3.01 -14.82
CA GLU A 100 -8.12 1.79 -15.23
C GLU A 100 -7.25 0.53 -15.06
N GLY A 101 -5.91 0.69 -15.09
CA GLY A 101 -4.94 -0.38 -14.84
C GLY A 101 -4.39 -0.42 -13.42
N GLU A 102 -3.14 -0.86 -13.30
CA GLU A 102 -2.41 -0.92 -12.03
C GLU A 102 -1.85 0.45 -11.65
N ALA A 103 -1.77 0.74 -10.35
CA ALA A 103 -1.14 1.95 -9.83
C ALA A 103 -0.04 1.61 -8.82
N SER A 104 1.19 2.04 -9.11
CA SER A 104 2.36 1.88 -8.25
C SER A 104 2.96 3.23 -7.87
N ILE A 105 2.98 3.55 -6.57
CA ILE A 105 3.42 4.85 -6.05
C ILE A 105 4.46 4.65 -4.95
N ALA A 106 5.57 5.36 -5.04
CA ALA A 106 6.54 5.48 -3.96
C ALA A 106 6.73 6.95 -3.58
N GLY A 107 6.59 7.27 -2.30
CA GLY A 107 6.79 8.62 -1.78
C GLY A 107 7.19 8.73 -0.32
N GLY A 108 7.40 9.96 0.16
CA GLY A 108 7.47 10.33 1.57
C GLY A 108 6.07 10.45 2.15
N ASP A 109 5.25 11.33 1.58
CA ASP A 109 3.86 11.53 1.96
C ASP A 109 2.94 11.26 0.76
N VAL A 110 2.02 10.30 0.89
CA VAL A 110 1.13 9.90 -0.21
C VAL A 110 -0.34 9.96 0.22
N THR A 111 -1.11 10.74 -0.52
CA THR A 111 -2.58 10.76 -0.46
C THR A 111 -3.15 10.22 -1.76
N TRP A 112 -3.91 9.13 -1.67
CA TRP A 112 -4.68 8.56 -2.76
C TRP A 112 -6.18 8.77 -2.50
N ASP A 113 -6.84 9.52 -3.37
CA ASP A 113 -8.29 9.72 -3.38
C ASP A 113 -8.84 9.42 -4.78
N GLY A 114 -8.88 8.13 -5.13
CA GLY A 114 -9.19 7.73 -6.50
C GLY A 114 -9.63 6.29 -6.65
N GLU A 115 -9.80 5.92 -7.92
CA GLU A 115 -10.17 4.57 -8.35
C GLU A 115 -9.00 3.89 -9.05
N ALA A 116 -8.64 2.70 -8.60
CA ALA A 116 -7.73 1.78 -9.30
C ALA A 116 -8.54 0.59 -9.84
N GLY A 117 -8.50 0.38 -11.15
CA GLY A 117 -9.20 -0.70 -11.84
C GLY A 117 -8.55 -2.08 -11.68
N ASP A 118 -7.34 -2.13 -11.13
CA ASP A 118 -6.68 -3.38 -10.74
C ASP A 118 -5.93 -3.20 -9.40
N GLU A 119 -4.66 -3.60 -9.32
CA GLU A 119 -3.84 -3.50 -8.11
C GLU A 119 -3.45 -2.04 -7.78
N LEU A 120 -3.53 -1.68 -6.50
CA LEU A 120 -2.94 -0.46 -5.95
C LEU A 120 -1.79 -0.82 -5.01
N SER A 121 -0.57 -0.48 -5.42
CA SER A 121 0.68 -0.72 -4.69
C SER A 121 1.30 0.60 -4.24
N ILE A 122 1.41 0.85 -2.92
CA ILE A 122 1.94 2.11 -2.40
C ILE A 122 2.98 1.88 -1.29
N ALA A 123 4.13 2.54 -1.42
CA ALA A 123 5.14 2.64 -0.38
C ALA A 123 5.33 4.10 0.05
N ALA A 124 5.11 4.41 1.33
CA ALA A 124 5.20 5.78 1.86
C ALA A 124 5.87 5.87 3.24
N GLY A 125 6.14 7.09 3.72
CA GLY A 125 6.31 7.38 5.14
C GLY A 125 4.94 7.52 5.81
N GLU A 126 4.11 8.43 5.29
CA GLU A 126 2.72 8.61 5.68
C GLU A 126 1.79 8.28 4.50
N LEU A 127 0.78 7.45 4.75
CA LEU A 127 -0.15 6.99 3.71
C LEU A 127 -1.61 7.21 4.12
N MET A 128 -2.36 7.86 3.23
CA MET A 128 -3.82 7.95 3.30
C MET A 128 -4.45 7.42 2.01
N VAL A 129 -5.34 6.42 2.13
CA VAL A 129 -6.00 5.79 0.98
C VAL A 129 -7.52 5.88 1.13
N ARG A 130 -8.16 6.52 0.15
CA ARG A 130 -9.62 6.61 -0.03
C ARG A 130 -10.02 6.16 -1.43
N GLY A 131 -11.32 6.08 -1.67
CA GLY A 131 -11.87 5.66 -2.97
C GLY A 131 -12.00 4.14 -3.09
N ARG A 132 -11.71 3.59 -4.27
CA ARG A 132 -11.93 2.18 -4.61
C ARG A 132 -10.68 1.56 -5.23
N VAL A 133 -10.42 0.30 -4.87
CA VAL A 133 -9.43 -0.57 -5.52
C VAL A 133 -10.17 -1.84 -5.94
N GLU A 134 -10.30 -2.09 -7.24
CA GLU A 134 -10.97 -3.29 -7.76
C GLU A 134 -10.12 -4.56 -7.52
N GLY A 135 -8.80 -4.44 -7.54
CA GLY A 135 -7.85 -5.52 -7.29
C GLY A 135 -7.34 -5.59 -5.85
N GLU A 136 -6.10 -6.06 -5.71
CA GLU A 136 -5.38 -6.13 -4.42
C GLU A 136 -4.89 -4.74 -3.99
N GLY A 137 -4.98 -4.45 -2.70
CA GLY A 137 -4.30 -3.31 -2.08
C GLY A 137 -3.03 -3.80 -1.38
N SER A 138 -1.86 -3.32 -1.83
CA SER A 138 -0.55 -3.68 -1.28
C SER A 138 0.17 -2.44 -0.76
N PHE A 139 0.22 -2.27 0.56
CA PHE A 139 0.66 -1.02 1.18
C PHE A 139 1.79 -1.21 2.18
N ALA A 140 2.77 -0.33 2.14
CA ALA A 140 3.83 -0.23 3.13
C ALA A 140 4.02 1.22 3.57
N ALA A 141 3.91 1.50 4.87
CA ALA A 141 4.12 2.85 5.40
C ALA A 141 4.78 2.85 6.78
N ALA A 142 5.14 4.02 7.31
CA ALA A 142 5.36 4.16 8.76
C ALA A 142 4.01 4.37 9.47
N SER A 143 3.18 5.29 8.96
CA SER A 143 1.81 5.50 9.44
C SER A 143 0.82 5.36 8.29
N MET A 144 -0.31 4.69 8.54
CA MET A 144 -1.26 4.33 7.49
C MET A 144 -2.72 4.51 7.92
N HIS A 145 -3.51 5.15 7.06
CA HIS A 145 -4.94 5.32 7.21
C HIS A 145 -5.67 4.83 5.94
N ILE A 146 -6.51 3.80 6.08
CA ILE A 146 -7.26 3.19 4.97
C ILE A 146 -8.76 3.34 5.20
N GLU A 147 -9.40 4.13 4.34
CA GLU A 147 -10.85 4.35 4.29
C GLU A 147 -11.48 3.84 2.97
N SER A 148 -10.70 3.14 2.14
CA SER A 148 -11.12 2.69 0.81
C SER A 148 -12.00 1.44 0.82
N GLU A 149 -12.71 1.23 -0.30
CA GLU A 149 -13.28 -0.07 -0.65
C GLU A 149 -12.26 -0.86 -1.49
N ILE A 150 -11.85 -2.03 -1.01
CA ILE A 150 -10.90 -2.92 -1.65
C ILE A 150 -11.62 -4.22 -1.97
N ASP A 151 -11.79 -4.51 -3.25
CA ASP A 151 -12.52 -5.68 -3.72
C ASP A 151 -11.66 -6.96 -3.63
N GLY A 152 -10.35 -6.83 -3.83
CA GLY A 152 -9.37 -7.88 -3.61
C GLY A 152 -8.88 -8.01 -2.17
N ARG A 153 -7.76 -8.72 -2.01
CA ARG A 153 -7.07 -8.87 -0.73
C ARG A 153 -6.42 -7.54 -0.34
N LEU A 154 -6.35 -7.27 0.97
CA LEU A 154 -5.54 -6.19 1.51
C LEU A 154 -4.30 -6.79 2.18
N VAL A 155 -3.12 -6.43 1.69
CA VAL A 155 -1.84 -6.70 2.32
C VAL A 155 -1.25 -5.37 2.74
N ALA A 156 -1.06 -5.15 4.04
CA ALA A 156 -0.56 -3.88 4.54
C ALA A 156 0.47 -4.07 5.65
N GLN A 157 1.51 -3.25 5.61
CA GLN A 157 2.54 -3.17 6.64
C GLN A 157 2.74 -1.73 7.10
N ALA A 158 2.68 -1.49 8.40
CA ALA A 158 2.97 -0.19 8.99
C ALA A 158 3.62 -0.29 10.38
N ASP A 159 3.97 0.84 11.00
CA ASP A 159 4.17 0.90 12.44
C ASP A 159 2.82 1.09 13.14
N ASP A 160 2.06 2.09 12.68
CA ASP A 160 0.69 2.36 13.08
C ASP A 160 -0.27 2.26 11.89
N MET A 161 -1.39 1.57 12.09
CA MET A 161 -2.39 1.34 11.04
C MET A 161 -3.81 1.53 11.55
N TYR A 162 -4.60 2.32 10.82
CA TYR A 162 -6.04 2.43 11.01
C TYR A 162 -6.78 2.02 9.73
N VAL A 163 -7.70 1.06 9.85
CA VAL A 163 -8.49 0.52 8.74
C VAL A 163 -9.97 0.65 9.06
N ALA A 164 -10.67 1.57 8.37
CA ALA A 164 -12.10 1.81 8.52
C ALA A 164 -12.92 1.56 7.25
N GLY A 165 -12.25 1.27 6.14
CA GLY A 165 -12.87 0.96 4.86
C GLY A 165 -13.58 -0.39 4.80
N ARG A 166 -13.80 -0.87 3.58
CA ARG A 166 -14.42 -2.18 3.29
C ARG A 166 -13.44 -3.03 2.52
N VAL A 167 -13.08 -4.18 3.07
CA VAL A 167 -12.30 -5.20 2.36
C VAL A 167 -13.25 -6.36 2.04
N ASN A 168 -13.53 -6.57 0.76
CA ASN A 168 -14.44 -7.63 0.30
C ASN A 168 -13.77 -9.01 0.21
N ASN A 169 -12.50 -9.10 0.62
CA ASN A 169 -11.74 -10.33 0.72
C ASN A 169 -11.03 -10.44 2.08
N ARG A 170 -9.92 -11.19 2.13
CA ARG A 170 -9.08 -11.35 3.32
C ARG A 170 -8.15 -10.16 3.53
N ILE A 171 -7.75 -9.98 4.78
CA ILE A 171 -6.68 -9.06 5.18
C ILE A 171 -5.40 -9.82 5.59
N LYS A 172 -4.25 -9.23 5.34
CA LYS A 172 -2.96 -9.57 5.95
C LYS A 172 -2.32 -8.27 6.43
N LEU A 173 -2.34 -8.03 7.73
CA LEU A 173 -1.89 -6.78 8.32
C LEU A 173 -0.73 -7.02 9.27
N ILE A 174 0.35 -6.26 9.08
CA ILE A 174 1.56 -6.37 9.89
C ILE A 174 1.88 -4.99 10.46
N ALA A 175 1.87 -4.90 11.79
CA ALA A 175 2.43 -3.78 12.52
C ALA A 175 3.73 -4.22 13.18
N ALA A 176 4.85 -3.87 12.54
CA ALA A 176 6.18 -4.34 12.91
C ALA A 176 7.07 -3.17 13.34
N ASP A 177 7.24 -2.99 14.65
CA ASP A 177 8.38 -2.28 15.23
C ASP A 177 9.65 -3.14 15.09
N GLU A 178 10.07 -3.40 13.85
CA GLU A 178 11.28 -4.18 13.55
C GLU A 178 12.46 -3.28 13.15
N ILE A 179 12.23 -1.97 12.91
CA ILE A 179 13.27 -1.12 12.32
C ILE A 179 14.35 -0.71 13.33
N ARG A 180 14.09 -0.62 14.66
CA ARG A 180 15.18 -0.31 15.62
C ARG A 180 14.98 -0.90 17.02
N ARG A 181 15.92 -1.78 17.43
CA ARG A 181 16.14 -2.24 18.83
C ARG A 181 16.23 -1.12 19.89
N SER A 182 16.44 0.12 19.48
CA SER A 182 16.56 1.30 20.35
C SER A 182 15.24 2.01 20.67
N ARG A 183 14.09 1.58 20.12
CA ARG A 183 12.76 2.17 20.40
C ARG A 183 11.80 1.29 21.20
N ARG A 184 12.30 0.16 21.72
CA ARG A 184 11.55 -0.85 22.48
C ARG A 184 10.74 -0.33 23.69
N ASP A 185 11.03 0.90 24.13
CA ASP A 185 10.44 1.54 25.31
C ASP A 185 9.39 2.63 24.97
N GLU A 186 9.08 2.88 23.70
CA GLU A 186 7.96 3.76 23.31
C GLU A 186 6.65 2.93 23.25
N PRO A 187 5.68 3.20 24.14
CA PRO A 187 4.51 2.34 24.34
C PRO A 187 3.47 2.42 23.21
N ASP A 188 3.60 3.36 22.28
CA ASP A 188 2.53 3.72 21.33
C ASP A 188 2.72 3.16 19.91
N HIS A 189 3.77 2.37 19.67
CA HIS A 189 4.10 1.81 18.35
C HIS A 189 3.52 0.41 18.13
N GLY A 190 3.46 -0.02 16.87
CA GLY A 190 3.00 -1.35 16.50
C GLY A 190 1.50 -1.56 16.73
N ARG A 191 0.66 -0.52 16.60
CA ARG A 191 -0.79 -0.59 16.82
C ARG A 191 -1.55 -0.79 15.51
N ILE A 192 -2.51 -1.71 15.52
CA ILE A 192 -3.52 -1.84 14.46
C ILE A 192 -4.89 -1.57 15.05
N GLU A 193 -5.64 -0.67 14.42
CA GLU A 193 -7.06 -0.44 14.71
C GLU A 193 -7.92 -0.82 13.51
N LEU A 194 -8.87 -1.74 13.74
CA LEU A 194 -9.85 -2.18 12.76
C LEU A 194 -11.22 -1.61 13.14
N ASN A 195 -11.77 -0.72 12.31
CA ASN A 195 -13.10 -0.14 12.51
C ASN A 195 -13.99 -0.25 11.24
N GLY A 196 -13.63 -1.14 10.32
CA GLY A 196 -14.31 -1.32 9.03
C GLY A 196 -14.95 -2.70 8.83
N TYR A 197 -15.27 -3.02 7.58
CA TYR A 197 -15.80 -4.34 7.18
C TYR A 197 -14.70 -5.20 6.56
N VAL A 198 -14.65 -6.48 6.95
CA VAL A 198 -13.78 -7.51 6.35
C VAL A 198 -14.62 -8.75 6.05
N ALA A 199 -14.66 -9.18 4.78
CA ALA A 199 -15.53 -10.27 4.34
C ALA A 199 -15.07 -11.66 4.78
N ASP A 200 -13.77 -11.93 4.75
CA ASP A 200 -13.25 -13.30 4.87
C ASP A 200 -12.27 -13.48 6.03
N GLY A 201 -12.17 -12.50 6.92
CA GLY A 201 -11.24 -12.48 8.04
C GLY A 201 -9.82 -12.26 7.53
N GLY A 202 -8.84 -12.91 8.15
CA GLY A 202 -7.46 -12.77 7.74
C GLY A 202 -6.46 -12.93 8.87
N GLU A 203 -5.27 -12.42 8.62
CA GLU A 203 -4.10 -12.56 9.48
C GLU A 203 -3.66 -11.18 9.96
N VAL A 204 -3.42 -11.05 11.27
CA VAL A 204 -2.96 -9.81 11.88
C VAL A 204 -1.78 -10.13 12.79
N CYS A 205 -0.63 -9.51 12.54
CA CYS A 205 0.50 -9.53 13.46
C CYS A 205 0.84 -8.11 13.93
N THR A 206 0.77 -7.87 15.23
CA THR A 206 0.85 -6.52 15.80
C THR A 206 1.37 -6.56 17.23
N ARG A 207 1.66 -5.42 17.85
CA ARG A 207 1.82 -5.37 19.30
C ARG A 207 0.45 -5.33 19.98
N THR A 208 -0.39 -4.41 19.52
CA THR A 208 -1.71 -4.13 20.09
C THR A 208 -2.75 -4.06 18.98
N LEU A 209 -3.76 -4.94 19.05
CA LEU A 209 -4.94 -4.90 18.19
C LEU A 209 -6.11 -4.26 18.92
N ILE A 210 -6.70 -3.24 18.32
CA ILE A 210 -7.98 -2.65 18.72
C ILE A 210 -9.01 -2.94 17.65
N VAL A 211 -10.16 -3.50 18.04
CA VAL A 211 -11.31 -3.69 17.16
C VAL A 211 -12.40 -2.70 17.59
N GLY A 212 -12.61 -1.69 16.77
CA GLY A 212 -13.50 -0.56 17.00
C GLY A 212 -14.99 -0.92 16.92
N PRO A 213 -15.89 0.00 17.34
CA PRO A 213 -17.32 -0.26 17.43
C PRO A 213 -18.02 -0.56 16.11
N ASP A 214 -17.49 -0.07 14.98
CA ASP A 214 -18.10 -0.25 13.65
C ASP A 214 -17.56 -1.51 12.93
N ALA A 215 -16.60 -2.20 13.55
CA ALA A 215 -15.95 -3.36 12.96
C ALA A 215 -16.92 -4.52 12.71
N GLN A 216 -16.89 -5.04 11.49
CA GLN A 216 -17.61 -6.24 11.06
C GLN A 216 -16.65 -7.16 10.34
N ILE A 217 -16.12 -8.14 11.08
CA ILE A 217 -15.12 -9.09 10.61
C ILE A 217 -15.79 -10.46 10.52
N ASN A 218 -16.09 -10.84 9.30
CA ASN A 218 -16.57 -12.17 8.96
C ASN A 218 -15.37 -13.12 8.83
N GLY A 219 -15.62 -14.44 8.77
CA GLY A 219 -14.54 -15.42 8.68
C GLY A 219 -13.69 -15.56 9.95
N VAL A 220 -12.52 -16.18 9.79
CA VAL A 220 -11.55 -16.39 10.88
C VAL A 220 -10.54 -15.26 10.87
N LEU A 221 -10.38 -14.58 12.00
CA LEU A 221 -9.33 -13.61 12.24
C LEU A 221 -8.26 -14.24 13.13
N GLU A 222 -7.13 -14.61 12.53
CA GLU A 222 -5.97 -15.10 13.26
C GLU A 222 -5.08 -13.94 13.66
N VAL A 223 -4.83 -13.81 14.96
CA VAL A 223 -4.15 -12.66 15.55
C VAL A 223 -2.93 -13.12 16.33
N TRP A 224 -1.76 -12.65 15.93
CA TRP A 224 -0.52 -12.73 16.71
C TRP A 224 -0.25 -11.36 17.32
N ALA A 225 -0.42 -11.23 18.65
CA ALA A 225 -0.20 -9.96 19.34
C ALA A 225 0.59 -10.12 20.65
N GLU A 226 1.27 -9.05 21.07
CA GLU A 226 1.93 -9.00 22.40
C GLU A 226 0.90 -8.86 23.51
N GLU A 227 -0.14 -8.05 23.26
CA GLU A 227 -1.25 -7.83 24.17
C GLU A 227 -2.52 -8.53 23.65
N ALA A 228 -3.39 -8.96 24.56
CA ALA A 228 -4.69 -9.52 24.18
C ALA A 228 -5.51 -8.47 23.40
N PRO A 229 -6.14 -8.83 22.26
CA PRO A 229 -6.92 -7.89 21.46
C PRO A 229 -8.02 -7.20 22.25
N GLN A 230 -8.13 -5.88 22.10
CA GLN A 230 -9.17 -5.07 22.71
C GLN A 230 -10.35 -4.97 21.75
N VAL A 231 -11.42 -5.72 22.03
CA VAL A 231 -12.61 -5.75 21.16
C VAL A 231 -13.73 -4.92 21.78
N ASN A 232 -14.18 -3.91 21.05
CA ASN A 232 -15.33 -3.11 21.44
C ASN A 232 -16.60 -3.97 21.52
N SER A 233 -17.49 -3.69 22.47
CA SER A 233 -18.72 -4.47 22.67
C SER A 233 -19.73 -4.37 21.52
N ALA A 234 -19.63 -3.33 20.68
CA ALA A 234 -20.46 -3.17 19.48
C ALA A 234 -19.89 -3.89 18.24
N ALA A 235 -18.60 -4.25 18.27
CA ALA A 235 -17.94 -4.95 17.17
C ALA A 235 -18.54 -6.33 16.93
N ARG A 236 -18.53 -6.77 15.67
CA ARG A 236 -18.91 -8.14 15.28
C ARG A 236 -17.70 -8.84 14.70
N VAL A 237 -17.19 -9.83 15.42
CA VAL A 237 -16.08 -10.67 14.96
C VAL A 237 -16.54 -12.12 15.01
N ALA A 238 -16.56 -12.80 13.86
CA ALA A 238 -17.16 -14.13 13.73
C ALA A 238 -16.35 -15.22 14.46
N ASP A 239 -15.04 -15.30 14.23
CA ASP A 239 -14.12 -16.20 14.93
C ASP A 239 -12.77 -15.48 15.13
N LEU A 240 -12.44 -15.10 16.37
CA LEU A 240 -11.15 -14.49 16.72
C LEU A 240 -10.25 -15.51 17.40
N ARG A 241 -9.09 -15.77 16.79
CA ARG A 241 -8.07 -16.68 17.31
C ARG A 241 -6.84 -15.91 17.73
N PHE A 242 -6.71 -15.71 19.03
CA PHE A 242 -5.56 -15.01 19.60
C PHE A 242 -4.42 -15.98 19.93
N ASN A 243 -3.24 -15.65 19.42
CA ASN A 243 -1.97 -16.29 19.70
C ASN A 243 -1.01 -15.23 20.29
N PRO A 244 -0.48 -15.41 21.50
CA PRO A 244 0.52 -14.49 22.03
C PRO A 244 1.82 -14.57 21.21
N ARG A 245 2.43 -13.42 20.91
CA ARG A 245 3.71 -13.34 20.19
C ARG A 245 4.92 -13.70 21.05
N ASP A 246 4.84 -13.47 22.35
CA ASP A 246 5.93 -13.69 23.31
C ASP A 246 7.25 -12.99 22.91
N GLY A 247 7.18 -11.77 22.37
CA GLY A 247 8.34 -10.99 21.94
C GLY A 247 9.01 -11.47 20.65
N ARG A 248 8.33 -12.28 19.83
CA ARG A 248 8.83 -12.76 18.53
C ARG A 248 8.36 -11.87 17.37
N ASP A 249 9.22 -11.79 16.36
CA ASP A 249 9.03 -11.03 15.13
C ASP A 249 7.89 -11.59 14.27
N CYS A 250 7.28 -10.74 13.43
CA CYS A 250 6.10 -11.12 12.65
C CYS A 250 6.45 -12.08 11.50
N ASP A 251 7.68 -12.02 10.99
CA ASP A 251 8.25 -12.91 9.98
C ASP A 251 8.24 -14.40 10.38
N ARG A 252 8.03 -14.71 11.67
CA ARG A 252 7.89 -16.07 12.19
C ARG A 252 6.47 -16.63 12.08
N TYR A 253 5.49 -15.77 11.88
CA TYR A 253 4.07 -16.12 11.98
C TYR A 253 3.32 -15.94 10.67
N ILE A 254 3.73 -14.96 9.88
CA ILE A 254 3.05 -14.59 8.64
C ILE A 254 4.11 -14.55 7.52
N ASP A 255 3.92 -15.41 6.50
CA ASP A 255 4.72 -15.47 5.26
C ASP A 255 4.15 -14.52 4.22
#